data_AF-A0A7Y3E621-F1
#
_entry.id   AF-A0A7Y3E621-F1
#
_cell.length_a   1.000
_cell.length_b   1.000
_cell.length_c   1.000
_cell.angle_alpha   90.00
_cell.angle_beta   90.00
_cell.angle_gamma   90.00
#
_symmetry.space_group_name_H-M   'P 1'
#
loop_
_entity.id
_entity.type
_entity.pdbx_description
1 polymer ?
#
loop_
_entity_poly.entity_id
_entity_poly.type
_entity_poly.pdbx_seq_one_letter_code
_entity_poly.pdbx_strand_id
1 'polypeptide(L)'
;MIRKGLKPRIRLGLDIPENRGGFRREWRFRRSWIAIAVLAVLDAVFLGIAVMTFGEASGEWSRFDSLFDLVGAVFLSAWLLGWSMAPLLMTGILVLMLFGRETLKIRPGAVELTIGLPFVGLEATYDV
;
A
#
# COMPACT_ATOMS: atom_id res chain seq x y z
N MET A 1 0.28 -31.84 -25.65
CA MET A 1 0.64 -30.48 -26.11
C MET A 1 0.54 -29.52 -24.93
N ILE A 2 1.67 -29.12 -24.35
CA ILE A 2 1.71 -28.16 -23.23
C ILE A 2 1.45 -26.78 -23.84
N ARG A 3 0.32 -26.15 -23.53
CA ARG A 3 0.06 -24.76 -23.92
C ARG A 3 1.17 -23.91 -23.29
N LYS A 4 2.06 -23.36 -24.12
CA LYS A 4 3.05 -22.37 -23.68
C LYS A 4 2.27 -21.28 -22.95
N GLY A 5 2.59 -21.10 -21.66
CA GLY A 5 1.86 -20.19 -20.78
C GLY A 5 1.72 -18.81 -21.42
N LEU A 6 0.49 -18.30 -21.44
CA LEU A 6 0.19 -16.93 -21.80
C LEU A 6 1.09 -16.03 -20.95
N LYS A 7 1.98 -15.25 -21.57
CA LYS A 7 2.87 -14.34 -20.85
C LYS A 7 2.05 -13.12 -20.43
N PRO A 8 1.76 -12.94 -19.13
CA PRO A 8 1.07 -11.73 -18.70
C PRO A 8 1.95 -10.51 -18.96
N ARG A 9 1.38 -9.48 -19.58
CA ARG A 9 2.01 -8.17 -19.61
C ARG A 9 1.57 -7.43 -18.34
N ILE A 10 2.49 -7.27 -17.40
CA ILE A 10 2.24 -6.57 -16.12
C ILE A 10 2.45 -5.07 -16.34
N ARG A 11 1.46 -4.25 -15.95
CA ARG A 11 1.52 -2.79 -15.99
C ARG A 11 0.91 -2.21 -14.73
N LEU A 12 1.37 -1.04 -14.34
CA LEU A 12 0.66 -0.20 -13.37
C LEU A 12 -0.40 0.58 -14.16
N GLY A 13 -1.66 0.34 -13.84
CA GLY A 13 -2.80 0.88 -14.56
C GLY A 13 -3.71 1.69 -13.65
N LEU A 14 -4.33 2.72 -14.22
CA LEU A 14 -5.46 3.40 -13.60
C LEU A 14 -6.73 2.62 -13.97
N ASP A 15 -7.50 2.15 -12.97
CA ASP A 15 -8.77 1.45 -13.21
C ASP A 15 -9.86 2.48 -13.59
N ILE A 16 -9.77 2.99 -14.82
CA ILE A 16 -10.76 3.89 -15.39
C ILE A 16 -11.90 3.03 -15.97
N PRO A 17 -13.18 3.31 -15.64
CA PRO A 17 -14.31 2.58 -16.21
C PRO A 17 -14.40 2.88 -17.71
N GLU A 18 -13.97 1.93 -18.54
CA GLU A 18 -14.07 2.06 -19.99
C GLU A 18 -15.49 1.62 -20.44
N ASN A 19 -16.25 2.58 -20.98
CA ASN A 19 -17.67 2.44 -21.36
C ASN A 19 -17.89 1.66 -22.68
N ARG A 20 -16.97 0.76 -23.05
CA ARG A 20 -17.06 -0.03 -24.30
C ARG A 20 -17.39 -1.47 -23.99
N GLY A 21 -18.69 -1.77 -23.83
CA GLY A 21 -19.34 -3.06 -24.13
C GLY A 21 -18.74 -4.38 -23.60
N GLY A 22 -17.68 -4.35 -22.79
CA GLY A 22 -16.96 -5.52 -22.29
C GLY A 22 -17.52 -6.00 -20.97
N PHE A 23 -17.33 -7.29 -20.68
CA PHE A 23 -17.73 -7.86 -19.40
C PHE A 23 -16.75 -7.38 -18.32
N ARG A 24 -17.26 -6.66 -17.31
CA ARG A 24 -16.50 -6.23 -16.13
C ARG A 24 -17.09 -6.88 -14.88
N ARG A 25 -16.27 -7.60 -14.13
CA ARG A 25 -16.66 -8.18 -12.84
C ARG A 25 -15.68 -7.75 -11.77
N GLU A 26 -16.22 -7.14 -10.72
CA GLU A 26 -15.46 -6.71 -9.55
C GLU A 26 -15.66 -7.73 -8.42
N TRP A 27 -14.56 -8.31 -7.95
CA TRP A 27 -14.52 -9.08 -6.72
C TRP A 27 -13.88 -8.25 -5.62
N ARG A 28 -14.53 -8.21 -4.45
CA ARG A 28 -13.93 -7.65 -3.24
C ARG A 28 -13.08 -8.74 -2.59
N PHE A 29 -11.90 -8.40 -2.08
CA PHE A 29 -11.14 -9.36 -1.29
C PHE A 29 -11.98 -9.90 -0.13
N ARG A 30 -11.77 -11.19 0.21
CA ARG A 30 -12.36 -11.78 1.42
C ARG A 30 -11.78 -11.06 2.65
N ARG A 31 -12.59 -10.20 3.25
CA ARG A 31 -12.21 -9.41 4.43
C ARG A 31 -12.28 -10.29 5.67
N SER A 32 -11.12 -10.64 6.22
CA SER A 32 -11.07 -11.12 7.60
C SER A 32 -11.12 -9.91 8.53
N TRP A 33 -12.30 -9.65 9.11
CA TRP A 33 -12.50 -8.52 10.02
C TRP A 33 -11.62 -8.62 11.28
N ILE A 34 -11.33 -9.85 11.74
CA ILE A 34 -10.42 -10.09 12.86
C ILE A 34 -9.00 -9.65 12.50
N ALA A 35 -8.50 -10.04 11.33
CA ALA A 35 -7.16 -9.65 10.90
C ALA A 35 -7.04 -8.12 10.72
N ILE A 36 -8.08 -7.49 10.16
CA ILE A 36 -8.16 -6.02 10.03
C ILE A 36 -8.13 -5.37 11.41
N ALA A 37 -8.91 -5.85 12.38
CA ALA A 37 -8.95 -5.29 13.72
C ALA A 37 -7.60 -5.42 14.45
N VAL A 38 -6.98 -6.60 14.40
CA VAL A 38 -5.66 -6.83 15.01
C VAL A 38 -4.60 -5.93 14.37
N LEU A 39 -4.58 -5.86 13.04
CA LEU A 39 -3.64 -5.01 12.32
C LEU A 39 -3.87 -3.53 12.63
N ALA A 40 -5.11 -3.06 12.68
CA ALA A 40 -5.45 -1.68 13.04
C ALA A 40 -4.95 -1.31 14.44
N VAL A 41 -5.14 -2.19 15.42
CA VAL A 41 -4.65 -1.93 16.80
C VAL A 41 -3.13 -1.86 16.83
N LEU A 42 -2.46 -2.81 16.18
CA LEU A 42 -1.00 -2.82 16.11
C LEU A 42 -0.46 -1.56 15.42
N ASP A 43 -1.05 -1.20 14.27
CA ASP A 43 -0.70 -0.02 13.51
C ASP A 43 -0.89 1.27 14.33
N ALA A 44 -2.01 1.39 15.04
CA ALA A 44 -2.28 2.55 15.91
C ALA A 44 -1.26 2.69 17.04
N VAL A 45 -0.83 1.58 17.66
CA VAL A 45 0.21 1.61 18.71
C VAL A 45 1.54 2.10 18.14
N PHE A 46 1.97 1.55 17.01
CA PHE A 46 3.23 1.94 16.37
C PHE A 46 3.19 3.40 15.88
N LEU A 47 2.08 3.82 15.30
CA LEU A 47 1.89 5.18 14.83
C LEU A 47 1.86 6.17 15.98
N GLY A 48 1.23 5.81 17.11
CA GLY A 48 1.27 6.61 18.34
C GLY A 48 2.69 6.86 18.85
N ILE A 49 3.51 5.81 18.92
CA ILE A 49 4.92 5.92 19.30
C ILE A 49 5.68 6.81 18.30
N ALA A 50 5.50 6.60 17.00
CA ALA A 50 6.15 7.39 15.96
C ALA A 50 5.80 8.89 16.07
N VAL A 51 4.53 9.23 16.36
CA VAL A 51 4.11 10.62 16.53
C VAL A 51 4.72 11.23 17.79
N MET A 52 4.80 10.49 18.90
CA MET A 52 5.46 10.97 20.11
C MET A 52 6.95 11.25 19.87
N THR A 53 7.67 10.30 19.27
CA THR A 53 9.09 10.46 18.94
C THR A 53 9.32 11.57 17.90
N PHE A 54 8.39 11.79 16.96
CA PHE A 54 8.45 12.94 16.05
C PHE A 54 8.33 14.27 16.79
N GLY A 55 7.45 14.35 17.79
CA GLY A 55 7.33 15.51 18.68
C GLY A 55 8.66 15.82 19.38
N GLU A 56 9.29 14.79 19.96
CA GLU A 56 10.61 14.90 20.59
C GLU A 56 11.69 15.35 19.59
N ALA A 57 11.78 14.70 18.43
CA ALA A 57 12.73 15.06 17.37
C ALA A 57 12.57 16.53 16.97
N SER A 58 11.33 16.96 16.71
CA SER A 58 11.02 18.34 16.30
C SER A 58 11.39 19.37 17.36
N GLY A 59 11.27 19.00 18.64
CA GLY A 59 11.72 19.80 19.77
C GLY A 59 13.24 19.96 19.79
N GLU A 60 13.99 18.89 19.61
CA GLU A 60 15.47 18.93 19.54
C GLU A 60 15.97 19.78 18.38
N TRP A 61 15.33 19.71 17.21
CA TRP A 61 15.66 20.56 16.06
C TRP A 61 15.45 22.06 16.32
N SER A 62 14.68 22.44 17.35
CA SER A 62 14.38 23.83 17.67
C SER A 62 15.37 24.47 18.66
N ARG A 63 16.24 23.68 19.32
CA ARG A 63 17.18 24.15 20.33
C ARG A 63 18.54 23.47 20.16
N PHE A 64 19.48 24.16 19.52
CA PHE A 64 20.86 23.70 19.37
C PHE A 64 21.80 24.52 20.26
N ASP A 65 21.96 24.09 21.50
CA ASP A 65 22.89 24.71 22.44
C ASP A 65 24.31 24.13 22.32
N SER A 66 24.45 22.91 21.77
CA SER A 66 25.73 22.23 21.56
C SER A 66 25.79 21.35 20.29
N LEU A 67 27.01 20.98 19.85
CA LEU A 67 27.21 20.01 18.77
C LEU A 67 26.65 18.62 19.11
N PHE A 68 26.60 18.27 20.40
CA PHE A 68 26.06 16.99 20.84
C PHE A 68 24.55 16.93 20.62
N ASP A 69 23.84 18.04 20.82
CA ASP A 69 22.39 18.14 20.57
C ASP A 69 22.08 18.00 19.07
N LEU A 70 22.94 18.54 18.21
CA LEU A 70 22.81 18.35 16.76
C LEU A 70 22.97 16.87 16.36
N VAL A 71 23.95 16.18 16.96
CA VAL A 71 24.13 14.73 16.74
C VAL A 71 22.93 13.95 17.27
N GLY A 72 22.39 14.32 18.43
CA GLY A 72 21.17 13.76 19.01
C GLY A 72 19.98 13.90 18.06
N ALA A 73 19.70 15.11 17.59
CA ALA A 73 18.59 15.39 16.68
C ALA A 73 18.70 14.59 15.36
N VAL A 74 19.91 14.49 14.78
CA VAL A 74 20.16 13.70 13.57
C VAL A 74 19.94 12.20 13.84
N PHE A 75 20.45 11.69 14.96
CA PHE A 75 20.26 10.30 15.35
C PHE A 75 18.78 9.97 15.58
N LEU A 76 18.06 10.80 16.34
CA LEU A 76 16.64 10.61 16.63
C LEU A 76 15.81 10.65 15.34
N SER A 77 16.17 11.53 14.39
CA SER A 77 15.51 11.62 13.08
C SER A 77 15.76 10.37 12.23
N ALA A 78 16.99 9.88 12.17
CA ALA A 78 17.33 8.65 11.46
C ALA A 78 16.65 7.42 12.07
N TRP A 79 16.62 7.36 13.41
CA TRP A 79 15.90 6.35 14.16
C TRP A 79 14.41 6.37 13.84
N LEU A 80 13.79 7.55 13.91
CA LEU A 80 12.37 7.74 13.59
C LEU A 80 12.04 7.31 12.16
N LEU A 81 12.90 7.63 11.18
CA LEU A 81 12.73 7.16 9.80
C LEU A 81 12.72 5.63 9.71
N GLY A 82 13.63 4.96 10.43
CA GLY A 82 13.67 3.50 10.51
C GLY A 82 12.39 2.91 11.12
N TRP A 83 11.92 3.47 12.23
CA TRP A 83 10.70 3.02 12.90
C TRP A 83 9.43 3.32 12.12
N SER A 84 9.41 4.41 11.34
CA SER A 84 8.26 4.81 10.53
C SER A 84 7.95 3.82 9.40
N MET A 85 8.91 2.99 8.98
CA MET A 85 8.69 1.97 7.96
C MET A 85 7.65 0.93 8.38
N ALA A 86 7.61 0.56 9.66
CA ALA A 86 6.66 -0.43 10.17
C ALA A 86 5.19 0.04 10.07
N PRO A 87 4.78 1.19 10.64
CA PRO A 87 3.42 1.69 10.48
C PRO A 87 3.10 2.04 9.03
N LEU A 88 4.04 2.57 8.23
CA LEU A 88 3.77 2.82 6.82
C LEU A 88 3.40 1.53 6.06
N LEU A 89 4.12 0.43 6.29
CA LEU A 89 3.78 -0.87 5.71
C LEU A 89 2.46 -1.41 6.25
N MET A 90 2.22 -1.33 7.56
CA MET A 90 0.99 -1.81 8.17
C MET A 90 -0.23 -1.03 7.70
N THR A 91 -0.17 0.30 7.69
CA THR A 91 -1.19 1.17 7.11
C THR A 91 -1.42 0.83 5.64
N GLY A 92 -0.36 0.62 4.85
CA GLY A 92 -0.47 0.22 3.44
C GLY A 92 -1.23 -1.10 3.27
N ILE A 93 -0.89 -2.12 4.06
CA ILE A 93 -1.58 -3.41 4.07
C ILE A 93 -3.02 -3.25 4.55
N LEU A 94 -3.27 -2.43 5.58
CA LEU A 94 -4.60 -2.18 6.12
C LEU A 94 -5.51 -1.53 5.08
N VAL A 95 -4.99 -0.52 4.36
CA VAL A 95 -5.69 0.12 3.23
C VAL A 95 -6.01 -0.91 2.14
N LEU A 96 -5.07 -1.79 1.81
CA LEU A 96 -5.31 -2.88 0.87
C LEU A 96 -6.30 -3.93 1.38
N MET A 97 -6.34 -4.24 2.67
CA MET A 97 -7.35 -5.15 3.23
C MET A 97 -8.75 -4.50 3.27
N LEU A 98 -8.82 -3.20 3.57
CA LEU A 98 -10.07 -2.44 3.67
C LEU A 98 -10.67 -2.10 2.30
N PHE A 99 -9.82 -1.80 1.31
CA PHE A 99 -10.24 -1.27 0.02
C PHE A 99 -9.75 -2.07 -1.17
N GLY A 100 -8.99 -3.15 -0.96
CA GLY A 100 -8.51 -4.01 -2.02
C GLY A 100 -9.64 -4.69 -2.77
N ARG A 101 -9.53 -4.64 -4.09
CA ARG A 101 -10.49 -5.16 -5.05
C ARG A 101 -9.70 -5.82 -6.19
N GLU A 102 -10.29 -6.88 -6.71
CA GLU A 102 -9.85 -7.54 -7.94
C GLU A 102 -10.90 -7.25 -9.00
N THR A 103 -10.50 -6.57 -10.08
CA THR A 103 -11.38 -6.29 -11.21
C THR A 103 -10.94 -7.15 -12.38
N LEU A 104 -11.85 -7.95 -12.91
CA LEU A 104 -11.67 -8.68 -14.17
C LEU A 104 -12.38 -7.93 -15.28
N LYS A 105 -11.65 -7.59 -16.34
CA LYS A 105 -12.19 -7.02 -17.58
C LYS A 105 -11.91 -7.99 -18.73
N ILE A 106 -12.93 -8.29 -19.51
CA ILE A 106 -12.80 -9.11 -20.71
C ILE A 106 -12.98 -8.21 -21.93
N ARG A 107 -11.97 -8.19 -22.80
CA ARG A 107 -11.97 -7.52 -24.10
C ARG A 107 -11.88 -8.57 -25.23
N PRO A 108 -12.32 -8.27 -26.45
CA PRO A 108 -12.11 -9.15 -27.59
C PRO A 108 -10.61 -9.44 -27.77
N GLY A 109 -10.19 -10.69 -27.59
CA GLY A 109 -8.79 -11.13 -27.72
C GLY A 109 -7.88 -10.88 -26.50
N ALA A 110 -8.40 -10.35 -25.39
CA ALA A 110 -7.60 -10.11 -24.18
C ALA A 110 -8.41 -10.19 -22.88
N VAL A 111 -7.79 -10.74 -21.83
CA VAL A 111 -8.30 -10.75 -20.45
C VAL A 111 -7.39 -9.87 -19.59
N GLU A 112 -7.97 -8.87 -18.95
CA GLU A 112 -7.28 -7.94 -18.04
C GLU A 112 -7.70 -8.25 -16.60
N LEU A 113 -6.73 -8.60 -15.76
CA LEU A 113 -6.90 -8.77 -14.32
C LEU A 113 -6.24 -7.59 -13.62
N THR A 114 -7.00 -6.79 -12.90
CA THR A 114 -6.50 -5.68 -12.09
C THR A 114 -6.62 -6.02 -10.61
N ILE A 115 -5.52 -5.99 -9.87
CA ILE A 115 -5.49 -6.18 -8.41
C ILE A 115 -5.02 -4.88 -7.77
N GLY A 116 -5.83 -4.29 -6.90
CA GLY A 116 -5.42 -3.05 -6.25
C GLY A 116 -6.50 -2.33 -5.47
N LEU A 117 -6.31 -1.03 -5.30
CA LEU A 117 -7.25 -0.11 -4.68
C LEU A 117 -8.27 0.37 -5.72
N PRO A 118 -9.42 0.94 -5.29
CA PRO A 118 -10.23 1.73 -6.21
C PRO A 118 -9.34 2.74 -6.94
N PHE A 119 -9.43 2.79 -8.26
CA PHE A 119 -8.69 3.66 -9.18
C PHE A 119 -7.23 3.29 -9.51
N VAL A 120 -6.50 2.55 -8.66
CA VAL A 120 -5.07 2.25 -8.89
C VAL A 120 -4.79 0.77 -8.59
N GLY A 121 -4.19 0.07 -9.55
CA GLY A 121 -3.84 -1.33 -9.35
C GLY A 121 -2.77 -1.87 -10.29
N LEU A 122 -2.31 -3.07 -9.97
CA LEU A 122 -1.48 -3.88 -10.84
C LEU A 122 -2.38 -4.56 -11.87
N GLU A 123 -2.16 -4.25 -13.13
CA GLU A 123 -2.87 -4.81 -14.26
C GLU A 123 -2.04 -5.91 -14.91
N ALA A 124 -2.63 -7.09 -15.07
CA ALA A 124 -2.07 -8.21 -15.81
C ALA A 124 -2.97 -8.48 -17.03
N THR A 125 -2.44 -8.19 -18.23
CA THR A 125 -3.13 -8.46 -19.49
C THR A 125 -2.66 -9.80 -20.06
N TYR A 126 -3.62 -10.64 -20.45
CA TYR A 126 -3.41 -11.92 -21.11
C TYR A 126 -4.06 -11.89 -22.50
N ASP A 127 -3.28 -12.12 -23.56
CA ASP A 127 -3.82 -12.26 -24.92
C ASP A 127 -4.47 -13.65 -25.06
N VAL A 128 -5.73 -13.74 -25.52
CA VAL A 128 -6.50 -15.01 -25.59
C VAL A 128 -7.01 -15.28 -26.99
#